data_AF-A0A6V7L0D6-F1
#
_entry.id   AF-A0A6V7L0D6-F1
#
_cell.length_a   1.000
_cell.length_b   1.000
_cell.length_c   1.000
_cell.angle_alpha   90.00
_cell.angle_beta   90.00
_cell.angle_gamma   90.00
#
_symmetry.space_group_name_H-M   'P 1'
#
loop_
_entity.id
_entity.type
_entity.pdbx_description
1 polymer ?
#
loop_
_entity_poly.entity_id
_entity_poly.type
_entity_poly.pdbx_seq_one_letter_code
_entity_poly.pdbx_strand_id
1 'polypeptide(L)' 'AKYAMLFMKTLLATIIRHYVLMKDEVVQVKDLELDVRVTLRTIKPITIRIERRIKTE' A
#
# COMPACT_ATOMS: atom_id res chain seq x y z
N ALA A 1 -1.12 20.40 2.29
CA ALA A 1 -0.36 19.55 1.34
C ALA A 1 1.08 19.23 1.79
N LYS A 2 1.88 20.20 2.26
CA LYS A 2 3.30 19.97 2.64
C LYS A 2 3.51 18.80 3.61
N TYR A 3 2.69 18.68 4.66
CA TYR A 3 2.81 17.59 5.64
C TYR A 3 2.35 16.22 5.14
N ALA A 4 1.30 16.18 4.30
CA ALA A 4 0.77 14.93 3.76
C ALA A 4 1.80 14.21 2.88
N MET A 5 2.50 14.96 2.02
CA MET A 5 3.56 14.40 1.17
C MET A 5 4.75 13.91 2.00
N LEU A 6 5.14 14.66 3.03
CA LEU A 6 6.22 14.25 3.93
C LEU A 6 5.85 12.93 4.62
N PHE A 7 4.66 12.84 5.22
CA PHE A 7 4.17 11.65 5.89
C PHE A 7 4.10 10.43 4.96
N MET A 8 3.52 10.57 3.77
CA MET A 8 3.44 9.45 2.82
C MET A 8 4.82 8.95 2.39
N LYS A 9 5.76 9.88 2.13
CA LYS A 9 7.13 9.51 1.72
C LYS A 9 7.88 8.82 2.84
N THR A 10 7.81 9.32 4.07
CA THR A 10 8.52 8.73 5.21
C THR A 10 7.93 7.36 5.57
N LEU A 11 6.61 7.22 5.58
CA LEU A 11 5.92 5.96 5.82
C LEU A 11 6.28 4.91 4.75
N LEU A 12 6.14 5.26 3.47
CA LEU A 12 6.41 4.36 2.36
C LEU A 12 7.89 3.91 2.33
N ALA A 13 8.82 4.85 2.52
CA ALA A 13 10.25 4.53 2.58
C ALA A 13 10.57 3.58 3.74
N THR A 14 9.93 3.77 4.89
CA THR A 14 10.12 2.91 6.07
C THR A 14 9.59 1.50 5.82
N ILE A 15 8.41 1.37 5.22
CA ILE A 15 7.79 0.07 4.93
C ILE A 15 8.62 -0.71 3.91
N ILE A 16 8.94 -0.12 2.76
CA ILE A 16 9.67 -0.82 1.68
C ILE A 16 11.08 -1.23 2.12
N ARG A 17 11.72 -0.46 3.00
CA ARG A 17 13.06 -0.76 3.53
C ARG A 17 13.09 -1.99 4.43
N HIS A 18 12.06 -2.17 5.27
CA HIS A 18 12.07 -3.20 6.32
C HIS A 18 11.19 -4.41 6.03
N TYR A 19 10.25 -4.29 5.08
CA TYR A 19 9.26 -5.31 4.80
C TYR A 19 9.18 -5.64 3.31
N VAL A 20 8.73 -6.87 3.04
CA VAL A 20 8.30 -7.33 1.73
C VAL A 20 6.78 -7.40 1.77
N LEU A 21 6.14 -6.68 0.85
CA LEU A 21 4.68 -6.66 0.70
C LEU A 21 4.33 -7.68 -0.38
N MET A 22 3.57 -8.71 0.00
CA MET A 22 3.09 -9.75 -0.91
C MET A 22 1.58 -9.70 -1.01
N LYS A 23 1.06 -10.01 -2.20
CA LYS A 23 -0.36 -10.18 -2.44
C LYS A 23 -0.53 -11.36 -3.38
N ASP A 24 -1.45 -12.26 -3.05
CA ASP A 24 -1.65 -13.49 -3.82
C ASP A 24 -2.18 -13.17 -5.23
N GLU A 25 -3.06 -12.18 -5.36
CA GLU A 25 -3.61 -11.69 -6.63
C GLU A 25 -3.30 -10.20 -6.84
N VAL A 26 -2.41 -9.91 -7.79
CA VAL A 26 -2.06 -8.54 -8.16
C VAL A 26 -3.04 -8.02 -9.21
N VAL A 27 -4.04 -7.27 -8.75
CA VAL A 27 -5.00 -6.56 -9.61
C VAL A 27 -4.43 -5.18 -9.98
N GLN A 28 -4.53 -4.77 -11.24
CA GLN A 28 -4.11 -3.43 -11.64
C GLN A 28 -5.04 -2.38 -11.01
N VAL A 29 -4.51 -1.18 -10.73
CA VAL A 29 -5.28 -0.10 -10.09
C VAL A 29 -6.53 0.29 -10.89
N LYS A 30 -6.49 0.17 -12.22
CA LYS A 30 -7.61 0.48 -13.12
C LYS A 30 -8.76 -0.51 -13.01
N ASP A 31 -8.47 -1.74 -12.62
CA ASP A 31 -9.44 -2.84 -12.52
C ASP A 31 -10.00 -2.95 -11.10
N LEU A 32 -9.64 -2.03 -10.20
CA LEU A 32 -10.21 -1.97 -8.86
C LEU A 32 -11.64 -1.44 -8.93
N GLU A 33 -12.55 -2.15 -8.28
CA GLU A 33 -13.91 -1.67 -8.04
C GLU A 33 -13.89 -0.54 -7.01
N LEU A 34 -14.18 0.68 -7.47
CA LEU A 34 -14.17 1.91 -6.66
C LEU A 34 -15.61 2.40 -6.40
N ASP A 35 -15.87 2.84 -5.17
CA ASP A 35 -17.07 3.56 -4.76
C ASP A 35 -16.75 5.06 -4.61
N VAL A 36 -17.60 5.90 -5.19
CA VAL A 36 -17.49 7.36 -5.13
C VAL A 36 -18.66 7.88 -4.31
N ARG A 37 -18.41 8.11 -3.02
CA ARG A 37 -19.33 8.86 -2.13
C ARG A 37 -18.79 10.28 -1.97
N VAL A 38 -18.27 10.60 -0.79
CA VAL A 38 -17.56 11.87 -0.53
C VAL A 38 -16.07 11.76 -0.90
N THR A 39 -15.51 10.56 -0.83
CA THR A 39 -14.13 10.24 -1.21
C THR A 39 -14.11 8.92 -1.98
N LEU A 40 -13.13 8.77 -2.86
CA LEU A 40 -12.84 7.51 -3.54
C LEU A 40 -12.38 6.46 -2.53
N ARG A 41 -13.06 5.31 -2.53
CA ARG A 41 -12.73 4.14 -1.69
C ARG A 41 -12.91 2.86 -2.50
N THR A 42 -12.25 1.79 -2.12
CA THR A 42 -12.43 0.47 -2.74
C THR A 42 -13.67 -0.22 -2.18
N ILE A 43 -14.45 -0.89 -3.03
CA ILE A 43 -15.61 -1.68 -2.60
C ILE A 43 -15.15 -2.94 -1.86
N LYS A 44 -14.15 -3.62 -2.44
CA LYS A 44 -13.52 -4.82 -1.87
C LYS A 44 -12.33 -4.42 -0.98
N PRO A 45 -12.09 -5.13 0.13
CA PRO A 45 -10.92 -4.88 0.97
C PRO A 45 -9.63 -5.24 0.23
N ILE A 46 -8.59 -4.43 0.39
CA ILE A 46 -7.24 -4.75 -0.08
C ILE A 46 -6.49 -5.44 1.06
N THR A 47 -6.28 -6.75 0.95
CA THR A 47 -5.41 -7.51 1.85
C THR A 47 -3.99 -7.59 1.29
N ILE A 48 -3.00 -7.49 2.18
CA ILE A 48 -1.58 -7.55 1.85
C ILE A 48 -0.91 -8.36 2.96
N ARG A 49 -0.08 -9.34 2.59
CA ARG A 49 0.79 -10.06 3.53
C ARG A 49 2.08 -9.28 3.70
N ILE A 50 2.48 -9.07 4.94
CA ILE A 50 3.68 -8.29 5.28
C ILE A 50 4.68 -9.23 5.94
N GLU A 51 5.84 -9.38 5.31
CA GLU A 51 6.94 -10.20 5.83
C GLU A 51 8.16 -9.31 6.12
N ARG A 52 8.85 -9.55 7.23
CA ARG A 52 10.06 -8.79 7.57
C ARG A 52 11.16 -9.16 6.59
N ARG A 53 11.83 -8.16 6.01
CA ARG A 53 13.00 -8.37 5.17
C ARG A 53 14.16 -8.84 6.04
N ILE A 54 14.51 -10.12 5.95
CA ILE A 54 15.71 -10.69 6.56
C ILE A 54 16.89 -10.23 5.70
N LYS A 55 17.84 -9.53 6.28
CA LYS A 55 19.12 -9.27 5.61
C LYS A 55 19.93 -10.55 5.73
N THR A 56 20.06 -11.30 4.63
CA THR A 56 21.17 -12.23 4.51
C THR A 56 22.43 -11.37 4.39
N GLU A 57 23.33 -11.52 5.35
CA GLU A 57 24.63 -10.83 5.43
C GLU A 57 25.51 -11.09 4.20
#